data_AF-A0A6L9Y3P7-F1
#
_entry.id   AF-A0A6L9Y3P7-F1
#
_cell.length_a   1.000
_cell.length_b   1.000
_cell.length_c   1.000
_cell.angle_alpha   90.00
_cell.angle_beta   90.00
_cell.angle_gamma   90.00
#
_symmetry.space_group_name_H-M   'P 1'
#
loop_
_entity.id
_entity.type
_entity.pdbx_description
1 polymer ?
#
loop_
_entity_poly.entity_id
_entity_poly.type
_entity_poly.pdbx_seq_one_letter_code
_entity_poly.pdbx_strand_id
1 'polypeptide(L)' 'MSRARVAVLKIVSKQLTVTAAAAEYGFSRRHLHRLLARYRDAGLDAVEPRSRAPLTSPHRVTAEVVDRIVQLR' A
#
# COMPACT_ATOMS: atom_id res chain seq x y z
N MET A 1 10.76 -2.28 5.63
CA MET A 1 10.13 -1.07 5.05
C MET A 1 9.74 -1.36 3.61
N SER A 2 8.56 -0.93 3.14
CA SER A 2 8.21 -1.07 1.72
C SER A 2 9.03 -0.12 0.84
N ARG A 3 9.25 -0.50 -0.43
CA ARG A 3 9.95 0.36 -1.41
C ARG A 3 9.24 1.71 -1.59
N ALA A 4 7.91 1.72 -1.52
CA ALA A 4 7.09 2.93 -1.58
C ALA A 4 7.41 3.89 -0.42
N ARG A 5 7.50 3.36 0.81
CA ARG A 5 7.84 4.15 2.00
C ARG A 5 9.23 4.79 1.90
N VAL A 6 10.23 4.02 1.47
CA VAL A 6 11.60 4.53 1.30
C VAL A 6 11.66 5.64 0.25
N ALA A 7 11.03 5.42 -0.91
CA ALA A 7 11.00 6.42 -1.99
C ALA A 7 10.35 7.73 -1.55
N VAL A 8 9.21 7.67 -0.85
CA VAL A 8 8.53 8.85 -0.30
C VAL A 8 9.41 9.59 0.71
N LEU A 9 10.05 8.87 1.64
CA LEU A 9 10.92 9.49 2.65
C LEU A 9 12.13 10.18 2.01
N LYS A 10 12.77 9.57 1.01
CA LYS A 10 13.87 10.22 0.27
C LYS A 10 13.43 11.50 -0.45
N ILE A 11 12.20 11.53 -0.97
CA ILE A 11 11.66 12.75 -1.62
C ILE A 11 11.37 13.84 -0.58
N VAL A 12 10.70 13.50 0.53
CA VAL A 12 10.31 14.46 1.57
C VAL A 12 11.54 15.04 2.28
N SER A 13 12.56 14.22 2.50
CA SER A 13 13.87 14.66 3.02
C SER A 13 14.75 15.38 2.00
N LYS A 14 14.22 15.65 0.79
CA LYS A 14 14.91 16.32 -0.32
C LYS A 14 16.20 15.62 -0.81
N GLN A 15 16.37 14.33 -0.48
CA GLN A 15 17.50 13.53 -0.96
C GLN A 15 17.32 13.11 -2.42
N LEU A 16 16.07 12.99 -2.90
CA LEU A 16 15.76 12.68 -4.29
C LEU A 16 14.62 13.57 -4.80
N THR A 17 14.67 13.85 -6.10
CA THR A 17 13.50 14.38 -6.81
C THR A 17 12.50 13.26 -7.11
N VAL A 18 11.24 13.62 -7.38
CA VAL A 18 10.20 12.64 -7.79
C VAL A 18 10.64 11.84 -9.03
N THR A 19 11.30 12.49 -9.99
CA THR A 19 11.78 11.85 -11.22
C THR A 19 12.92 10.87 -10.94
N ALA A 20 13.87 11.24 -10.08
CA ALA A 20 14.97 10.35 -9.69
C ALA A 20 14.45 9.12 -8.93
N ALA A 21 13.56 9.33 -7.95
CA ALA A 21 12.95 8.25 -7.19
C ALA A 21 12.08 7.33 -8.08
N ALA A 22 11.40 7.87 -9.08
CA ALA A 22 10.63 7.08 -10.05
C ALA A 22 11.53 6.10 -10.80
N ALA A 23 12.68 6.58 -11.30
CA ALA A 23 13.66 5.75 -12.00
C ALA A 23 14.33 4.73 -11.07
N GLU A 24 14.78 5.16 -9.87
CA GLU A 24 15.52 4.31 -8.93
C GLU A 24 14.65 3.17 -8.34
N TYR A 25 13.39 3.47 -8.02
CA TYR A 25 12.50 2.52 -7.33
C TYR A 25 11.47 1.85 -8.23
N GLY A 26 11.49 2.12 -9.54
CA GLY A 26 10.59 1.50 -10.52
C GLY A 26 9.13 1.92 -10.40
N PHE A 27 8.87 3.15 -9.95
CA PHE A 27 7.52 3.72 -9.88
C PHE A 27 7.29 4.69 -11.03
N SER A 28 6.04 4.79 -11.51
CA SER A 28 5.68 5.93 -12.35
C SER A 28 5.61 7.22 -11.52
N ARG A 29 5.96 8.36 -12.12
CA ARG A 29 5.83 9.69 -11.48
C ARG A 29 4.41 9.91 -10.93
N ARG A 30 3.39 9.51 -11.70
CA ARG A 30 1.97 9.58 -11.28
C ARG A 30 1.70 8.77 -10.01
N HIS A 31 2.27 7.57 -9.90
CA HIS A 31 2.13 6.75 -8.69
C HIS A 31 2.79 7.46 -7.49
N LEU A 32 4.00 7.96 -7.65
CA LEU A 32 4.72 8.68 -6.59
C LEU A 32 3.99 9.93 -6.11
N HIS A 33 3.42 10.74 -7.01
CA HIS A 33 2.60 11.89 -6.62
C HIS A 33 1.37 11.47 -5.79
N ARG A 34 0.75 10.33 -6.11
CA ARG A 34 -0.37 9.79 -5.33
C ARG A 34 0.07 9.35 -3.94
N LEU A 35 1.24 8.72 -3.81
CA LEU A 35 1.81 8.34 -2.51
C LEU A 35 2.19 9.56 -1.68
N LEU A 36 2.76 10.59 -2.30
CA LEU A 36 3.09 11.85 -1.64
C LEU A 36 1.83 12.59 -1.15
N ALA A 37 0.74 12.57 -1.92
CA ALA A 37 -0.55 13.10 -1.47
C ALA A 37 -1.04 12.35 -0.22
N ARG A 38 -1.09 11.01 -0.28
CA ARG A 38 -1.47 10.18 0.88
C ARG A 38 -0.61 10.44 2.12
N TYR A 39 0.70 10.61 1.91
CA TYR A 39 1.64 10.93 2.98
C TYR A 39 1.30 12.28 3.65
N ARG A 40 0.92 13.29 2.87
CA ARG A 40 0.52 14.60 3.41
C ARG A 40 -0.81 14.52 4.17
N ASP A 41 -1.73 13.68 3.70
CA ASP A 41 -3.08 13.58 4.28
C ASP A 41 -3.10 12.79 5.59
N ALA A 42 -2.36 11.68 5.66
CA ALA A 42 -2.47 10.71 6.76
C ALA A 42 -1.13 10.12 7.20
N GLY A 43 -0.02 10.77 6.85
CA GLY A 43 1.30 10.39 7.29
C GLY A 43 1.82 9.10 6.66
N LEU A 44 2.79 8.49 7.33
CA LEU A 44 3.63 7.45 6.76
C LEU A 44 2.88 6.11 6.57
N ASP A 45 1.92 5.82 7.42
CA ASP A 45 1.10 4.59 7.34
C ASP A 45 0.21 4.59 6.09
N ALA A 46 -0.17 5.78 5.60
CA ALA A 46 -0.98 5.90 4.39
C ALA A 46 -0.23 5.58 3.09
N VAL A 47 1.11 5.51 3.14
CA VAL A 47 1.97 5.12 2.02
C VAL A 47 2.02 3.60 1.85
N GLU A 48 1.76 2.85 2.91
CA GLU A 48 1.85 1.40 2.86
C GLU A 48 0.76 0.78 1.96
N PRO A 49 1.06 -0.35 1.29
CA PRO A 49 0.07 -1.08 0.49
C PRO A 49 -1.13 -1.45 1.36
N ARG A 50 -2.29 -0.90 1.02
CA ARG A 50 -3.57 -1.32 1.60
C ARG A 50 -4.03 -2.60 0.94
N SER A 51 -4.84 -3.37 1.67
CA SER A 51 -5.51 -4.54 1.12
C SER A 51 -6.22 -4.16 -0.19
N ARG A 52 -6.02 -4.98 -1.22
CA ARG A 52 -6.75 -4.91 -2.49
C ARG A 52 -8.02 -5.76 -2.46
N ALA A 53 -8.26 -6.48 -1.36
CA ALA A 53 -9.44 -7.30 -1.22
C ALA A 53 -10.70 -6.42 -1.21
N PRO A 54 -11.79 -6.88 -1.83
CA PRO A 54 -13.06 -6.18 -1.74
C PRO A 54 -13.54 -6.13 -0.29
N LEU A 55 -14.16 -5.01 0.09
CA LEU A 55 -14.70 -4.81 1.46
C LEU A 55 -15.77 -5.85 1.78
N THR A 56 -16.61 -6.17 0.80
CA THR A 56 -17.68 -7.16 0.89
C THR A 56 -17.59 -8.15 -0.27
N SER A 57 -18.02 -9.39 -0.06
CA SER A 57 -18.18 -10.39 -1.12
C SER A 57 -19.55 -11.02 -0.96
N PRO A 58 -20.44 -10.97 -1.98
CA PRO A 58 -21.77 -11.56 -1.90
C PRO A 58 -21.72 -13.10 -1.76
N HIS A 59 -20.62 -13.72 -2.21
CA HIS A 59 -20.38 -15.15 -2.08
C HIS A 59 -19.50 -15.50 -0.88
N ARG A 60 -19.41 -14.63 0.14
CA ARG A 60 -18.64 -14.91 1.34
C ARG A 60 -19.30 -16.05 2.11
N VAL A 61 -18.58 -17.15 2.27
CA VAL A 61 -18.97 -18.28 3.13
C VAL A 61 -19.05 -17.81 4.59
N THR A 62 -20.04 -18.30 5.33
CA THR A 62 -20.24 -17.92 6.74
C THR A 62 -19.07 -18.36 7.60
N ALA A 63 -18.81 -17.62 8.68
CA ALA A 63 -17.74 -17.94 9.62
C ALA A 63 -17.90 -19.36 10.20
N GLU A 64 -19.13 -19.74 10.53
CA GLU A 64 -19.47 -21.07 11.03
C GLU A 64 -19.02 -22.21 10.11
N VAL A 65 -19.25 -22.08 8.79
CA VAL A 65 -18.84 -23.10 7.82
C VAL A 65 -17.32 -23.16 7.70
N VAL A 66 -16.64 -22.01 7.74
CA VAL A 66 -15.16 -21.96 7.75
C VAL A 66 -14.60 -22.64 8.99
N ASP A 67 -15.15 -22.32 10.16
CA ASP A 67 -14.72 -22.91 11.43
C ASP A 67 -14.94 -24.42 11.44
N ARG A 68 -16.06 -24.89 10.90
CA ARG A 68 -16.32 -26.33 10.75
C ARG A 68 -15.28 -27.03 9.87
N ILE A 69 -14.84 -26.41 8.78
CA ILE A 69 -13.79 -26.96 7.90
C ILE A 69 -12.44 -27.02 8.64
N VAL A 70 -12.09 -25.98 9.39
CA VAL A 70 -10.82 -25.92 10.14
C VAL A 70 -10.76 -27.02 11.19
N GLN A 71 -11.86 -27.27 11.91
CA GLN A 71 -11.93 -28.33 12.93
C GLN A 71 -11.83 -29.76 12.37
N LEU A 72 -12.06 -29.95 11.06
CA LEU A 72 -12.00 -31.25 10.39
C LEU A 72 -10.63 -31.54 9.75
N ARG A 73 -9.68 -30.61 9.82
CA ARG A 73 -8.32 -30.72 9.28
C ARG A 73 -7.31 -30.92 10.39
#